data_AF-A0A939DAZ0-F1
#
_entry.id   AF-A0A939DAZ0-F1
#
_cell.length_a   1.000
_cell.length_b   1.000
_cell.length_c   1.000
_cell.angle_alpha   90.00
_cell.angle_beta   90.00
_cell.angle_gamma   90.00
#
_symmetry.space_group_name_H-M   'P 1'
#
loop_
_entity.id
_entity.type
_entity.pdbx_description
1 polymer ?
#
loop_
_entity_poly.entity_id
_entity_poly.type
_entity_poly.pdbx_seq_one_letter_code
_entity_poly.pdbx_strand_id
1 'polypeptide(L)'
;MIELIIFLICLVELGMTIEKLIHLDYDIAGVTIALKQDVKKFVEAIFVEPQKRHAFDFTLSNDMKIVTKPYAKTGFEIQLVNKLFRTVPVVGIQFVPDHELEEAELQELVRLLIIKFREYLVYHELNWKTFAHYSVGSDYVHVFLCYAEWECDKQPFENAYRQTVRQKTTDKSGGILRDDELEAELRHVA
;
A
#
# COMPACT_ATOMS: atom_id res chain seq x y z
N MET A 1 -30.82 -15.10 32.42
CA MET A 1 -29.52 -14.65 32.98
C MET A 1 -28.50 -15.78 33.00
N ILE A 2 -28.80 -16.92 33.65
CA ILE A 2 -27.90 -18.10 33.68
C ILE A 2 -27.57 -18.62 32.28
N GLU A 3 -28.57 -18.75 31.40
CA GLU A 3 -28.38 -19.20 30.01
C GLU A 3 -27.41 -18.30 29.23
N LEU A 4 -27.44 -16.99 29.48
CA LEU A 4 -26.59 -15.99 28.81
C LEU A 4 -25.14 -16.07 29.30
N ILE A 5 -24.94 -16.38 30.58
CA ILE A 5 -23.63 -16.65 31.17
C ILE A 5 -23.03 -17.93 30.60
N ILE A 6 -23.82 -19.01 30.52
CA ILE A 6 -23.37 -20.29 29.94
C ILE A 6 -23.00 -20.10 28.47
N PHE A 7 -23.82 -19.39 27.72
CA PHE A 7 -23.55 -19.09 26.31
C PHE A 7 -22.22 -18.34 26.13
N LEU A 8 -21.95 -17.31 26.95
CA LEU A 8 -20.69 -16.57 26.93
C LEU A 8 -19.48 -17.45 27.25
N ILE A 9 -19.60 -18.34 28.24
CA ILE A 9 -18.53 -19.28 28.61
C ILE A 9 -18.23 -20.22 27.44
N CYS A 10 -19.26 -20.81 26.82
CA CYS A 10 -19.08 -21.68 25.65
C CYS A 10 -18.43 -20.94 24.47
N LEU A 11 -18.75 -19.66 24.27
CA LEU A 11 -18.16 -18.83 23.22
C LEU A 11 -16.66 -18.59 23.44
N VAL A 12 -16.26 -18.34 24.69
CA VAL A 12 -14.86 -18.18 25.06
C VAL A 12 -14.10 -19.50 24.92
N GLU A 13 -14.68 -20.62 25.35
CA GLU A 13 -14.08 -21.95 25.19
C GLU A 13 -13.89 -22.32 23.72
N LEU A 14 -14.89 -22.05 22.87
CA LEU A 14 -14.79 -22.26 21.43
C LEU A 14 -13.67 -21.40 20.82
N GLY A 15 -13.60 -20.11 21.17
CA GLY A 15 -12.57 -19.18 20.71
C GLY A 15 -11.16 -19.63 21.09
N MET A 16 -10.95 -20.07 22.34
CA MET A 16 -9.66 -20.61 22.79
C MET A 16 -9.30 -21.92 22.07
N THR A 17 -10.28 -22.77 21.79
CA THR A 17 -10.04 -24.03 21.07
C THR A 17 -9.62 -23.76 19.62
N ILE A 18 -10.27 -22.82 18.95
CA ILE A 18 -9.91 -22.40 17.58
C ILE A 18 -8.50 -21.79 17.54
N GLU A 19 -8.19 -20.86 18.45
CA GLU A 19 -6.87 -20.23 18.52
C GLU A 19 -5.75 -21.25 18.81
N LYS A 20 -6.00 -22.25 19.66
CA LYS A 20 -5.03 -23.33 19.92
C LYS A 20 -4.82 -24.25 18.72
N LEU A 21 -5.83 -24.44 17.88
CA LEU A 21 -5.71 -25.20 16.63
C LEU A 21 -4.90 -24.44 15.57
N ILE A 22 -5.00 -23.11 15.55
CA ILE A 22 -4.25 -22.25 14.63
C ILE A 22 -2.80 -22.07 15.11
N HIS A 23 -2.60 -21.91 16.42
CA HIS A 23 -1.30 -21.71 17.06
C HIS A 23 -0.96 -22.87 18.01
N LEU A 24 -0.65 -24.02 17.41
CA LEU A 24 -0.34 -25.27 18.12
C LEU A 24 0.79 -25.13 19.16
N ASP A 25 1.75 -24.24 18.91
CA ASP A 25 2.92 -24.04 19.77
C ASP A 25 2.69 -23.10 20.96
N TYR A 26 1.54 -22.40 21.01
CA TYR A 26 1.27 -21.45 22.09
C TYR A 26 0.81 -22.15 23.36
N ASP A 27 1.31 -21.71 24.51
CA ASP A 27 0.74 -22.11 25.80
C ASP A 27 -0.62 -21.45 26.03
N ILE A 28 -1.34 -21.87 27.07
CA ILE A 28 -2.69 -21.35 27.37
C ILE A 28 -2.67 -19.82 27.55
N ALA A 29 -1.59 -19.28 28.12
CA ALA A 29 -1.40 -17.85 28.27
C ALA A 29 -1.25 -17.15 26.91
N GLY A 30 -0.43 -17.69 26.00
CA GLY A 30 -0.26 -17.19 24.63
C GLY A 30 -1.54 -17.23 23.81
N VAL A 31 -2.30 -18.33 23.88
CA VAL A 31 -3.63 -18.46 23.25
C VAL A 31 -4.60 -17.42 23.80
N THR A 32 -4.59 -17.18 25.11
CA THR A 32 -5.45 -16.17 25.74
C THR A 32 -5.09 -14.76 25.28
N ILE A 33 -3.80 -14.45 25.12
CA ILE A 33 -3.33 -13.15 24.63
C ILE A 33 -3.74 -12.96 23.17
N ALA A 34 -3.57 -13.98 22.32
CA ALA A 34 -3.99 -13.95 20.92
C ALA A 34 -5.50 -13.70 20.80
N LEU A 35 -6.32 -14.49 21.51
CA LEU A 35 -7.78 -14.32 21.53
C LEU A 35 -8.20 -12.92 21.98
N LYS A 36 -7.55 -12.37 23.02
CA LYS A 36 -7.82 -10.99 23.49
C LYS A 36 -7.49 -9.96 22.42
N GLN A 37 -6.39 -10.13 21.70
CA GLN A 37 -6.01 -9.23 20.61
C GLN A 37 -7.00 -9.29 19.46
N ASP A 38 -7.48 -10.47 19.10
CA ASP A 38 -8.42 -10.62 17.99
C ASP A 38 -9.83 -10.16 18.34
N VAL A 39 -10.29 -10.38 19.58
CA VAL A 39 -11.52 -9.76 20.08
C VAL A 39 -11.39 -8.24 20.06
N LYS A 40 -10.25 -7.69 20.48
CA LYS A 40 -10.00 -6.24 20.42
C LYS A 40 -10.07 -5.72 18.98
N LYS A 41 -9.37 -6.35 18.03
CA LYS A 41 -9.42 -5.98 16.60
C LYS A 41 -10.82 -6.09 16.01
N PHE A 42 -11.57 -7.12 16.40
CA PHE A 42 -12.94 -7.32 15.94
C PHE A 42 -13.89 -6.24 16.45
N VAL A 43 -13.80 -5.90 17.74
CA VAL A 43 -14.58 -4.81 18.33
C VAL A 43 -14.19 -3.48 17.67
N GLU A 44 -12.91 -3.19 17.51
CA GLU A 44 -12.43 -2.02 16.78
C GLU A 44 -13.00 -2.01 15.34
N ALA A 45 -12.99 -3.13 14.63
CA ALA A 45 -13.51 -3.23 13.26
C ALA A 45 -15.03 -3.04 13.15
N ILE A 46 -15.81 -3.40 14.18
CA ILE A 46 -17.27 -3.20 14.19
C ILE A 46 -17.64 -1.73 14.38
N PHE A 47 -16.91 -1.03 15.27
CA PHE A 47 -17.27 0.32 15.70
C PHE A 47 -16.53 1.42 14.94
N VAL A 48 -15.47 1.10 14.20
CA VAL A 48 -14.81 2.03 13.30
C VAL A 48 -15.64 2.15 12.02
N GLU A 49 -16.13 3.35 11.73
CA GLU A 49 -16.77 3.63 10.43
C GLU A 49 -15.81 3.24 9.30
N PRO A 50 -16.30 2.60 8.22
CA PRO A 50 -15.46 2.24 7.10
C PRO A 50 -14.81 3.50 6.56
N GLN A 51 -13.50 3.57 6.75
CA GLN A 51 -12.66 4.66 6.37
C GLN A 51 -12.76 4.84 4.84
N LYS A 52 -13.48 5.88 4.39
CA LYS A 52 -13.69 6.17 2.96
C LYS A 52 -12.53 6.98 2.45
N ARG A 53 -11.65 6.33 1.69
CA ARG A 53 -10.51 6.98 1.02
C ARG A 53 -11.00 7.95 -0.07
N HIS A 54 -10.16 8.92 -0.37
CA HIS A 54 -10.37 9.87 -1.46
C HIS A 54 -10.63 9.16 -2.78
N ALA A 55 -11.65 9.63 -3.50
CA ALA A 55 -11.97 9.16 -4.82
C ALA A 55 -11.26 10.05 -5.85
N PHE A 56 -10.22 9.50 -6.49
CA PHE A 56 -9.54 10.19 -7.59
C PHE A 56 -10.48 10.39 -8.78
N ASP A 57 -10.44 11.58 -9.35
CA ASP A 57 -11.29 11.93 -10.49
C ASP A 57 -10.71 11.42 -11.82
N PHE A 58 -11.51 11.62 -12.87
CA PHE A 58 -11.11 11.20 -14.22
C PHE A 58 -9.94 12.04 -14.77
N THR A 59 -9.73 13.26 -14.26
CA THR A 59 -8.68 14.19 -14.70
C THR A 59 -7.32 13.59 -14.38
N LEU A 60 -7.11 13.17 -13.13
CA LEU A 60 -5.88 12.50 -12.72
C LEU A 60 -5.63 11.25 -13.57
N SER A 61 -6.67 10.44 -13.78
CA SER A 61 -6.53 9.24 -14.60
C SER A 61 -6.11 9.55 -16.04
N ASN A 62 -6.64 10.61 -16.64
CA ASN A 62 -6.29 11.00 -18.00
C ASN A 62 -4.87 11.53 -18.08
N ASP A 63 -4.46 12.38 -17.15
CA ASP A 63 -3.11 12.95 -17.12
C ASP A 63 -2.05 11.86 -16.99
N MET A 64 -2.28 10.88 -16.12
CA MET A 64 -1.39 9.73 -15.96
C MET A 64 -1.32 8.87 -17.23
N LYS A 65 -2.45 8.65 -17.92
CA LYS A 65 -2.47 7.95 -19.21
C LYS A 65 -1.70 8.73 -20.27
N ILE A 66 -1.83 10.05 -20.33
CA ILE A 66 -1.12 10.90 -21.29
C ILE A 66 0.39 10.81 -21.08
N VAL A 67 0.85 10.88 -19.83
CA VAL A 67 2.29 10.75 -19.49
C VAL A 67 2.84 9.36 -19.82
N THR A 68 2.04 8.32 -19.61
CA THR A 68 2.46 6.92 -19.83
C THR A 68 2.42 6.52 -21.31
N LYS A 69 1.55 7.15 -22.12
CA LYS A 69 1.30 6.80 -23.52
C LYS A 69 2.55 6.71 -24.42
N PRO A 70 3.57 7.59 -24.32
CA PRO A 70 4.77 7.50 -25.15
C PRO A 70 5.60 6.23 -24.91
N TYR A 71 5.47 5.61 -23.75
CA TYR A 71 6.19 4.40 -23.35
C TYR A 71 5.38 3.12 -23.54
N ALA A 72 4.11 3.25 -23.93
CA ALA A 72 3.17 2.15 -24.00
C ALA A 72 2.98 1.67 -25.44
N LYS A 73 2.92 0.35 -25.62
CA LYS A 73 2.71 -0.29 -26.91
C LYS A 73 1.35 0.08 -27.49
N THR A 74 1.37 0.54 -28.74
CA THR A 74 0.14 0.90 -29.45
C THR A 74 -0.79 -0.32 -29.56
N GLY A 75 -2.07 -0.14 -29.23
CA GLY A 75 -3.08 -1.20 -29.23
C GLY A 75 -3.27 -1.92 -27.89
N PHE A 76 -2.43 -1.65 -26.90
CA PHE A 76 -2.63 -2.11 -25.52
C PHE A 76 -3.17 -0.97 -24.64
N GLU A 77 -4.09 -1.30 -23.74
CA GLU A 77 -4.67 -0.32 -22.83
C GLU A 77 -3.80 -0.12 -21.58
N ILE A 78 -3.59 1.15 -21.21
CA ILE A 78 -2.94 1.52 -19.94
C ILE A 78 -3.98 1.39 -18.82
N GLN A 79 -3.69 0.52 -17.86
CA GLN A 79 -4.57 0.24 -16.72
C GLN A 79 -4.17 1.09 -15.53
N LEU A 80 -5.17 1.71 -14.89
CA LEU A 80 -5.00 2.40 -13.61
C LEU A 80 -5.87 1.70 -12.56
N VAL A 81 -5.26 1.37 -11.42
CA VAL A 81 -5.92 0.64 -10.35
C VAL A 81 -5.52 1.24 -9.00
N ASN A 82 -6.52 1.59 -8.20
CA ASN A 82 -6.31 1.92 -6.79
C ASN A 82 -6.30 0.63 -5.98
N LYS A 83 -5.21 0.35 -5.28
CA LYS A 83 -5.07 -0.87 -4.47
C LYS A 83 -4.25 -0.61 -3.21
N LEU A 84 -4.15 -1.62 -2.35
CA LEU A 84 -3.22 -1.63 -1.23
C LEU A 84 -1.98 -2.45 -1.61
N PHE A 85 -0.79 -1.86 -1.51
CA PHE A 85 0.48 -2.57 -1.58
C PHE A 85 1.07 -2.66 -0.18
N ARG A 86 1.18 -3.87 0.38
CA ARG A 86 1.68 -4.10 1.75
C ARG A 86 1.02 -3.14 2.77
N THR A 87 -0.31 -3.03 2.73
CA THR A 87 -1.14 -2.12 3.57
C THR A 87 -1.01 -0.62 3.29
N VAL A 88 -0.18 -0.20 2.33
CA VAL A 88 -0.08 1.20 1.89
C VAL A 88 -0.98 1.44 0.69
N PRO A 89 -1.78 2.52 0.65
CA PRO A 89 -2.58 2.83 -0.52
C PRO A 89 -1.70 3.29 -1.68
N VAL A 90 -2.00 2.76 -2.87
CA VAL A 90 -1.25 3.05 -4.09
C VAL A 90 -2.18 3.28 -5.26
N VAL A 91 -1.81 4.24 -6.12
CA VAL A 91 -2.29 4.32 -7.49
C VAL A 91 -1.32 3.53 -8.36
N GLY A 92 -1.76 2.35 -8.80
CA GLY A 92 -1.00 1.47 -9.67
C GLY A 92 -1.28 1.77 -11.13
N ILE A 93 -0.21 1.94 -11.92
CA ILE A 93 -0.26 2.14 -13.37
C ILE A 93 0.41 0.94 -14.01
N GLN A 94 -0.29 0.23 -14.88
CA GLN A 94 0.22 -0.94 -15.59
C GLN A 94 0.10 -0.74 -17.09
N PHE A 95 1.16 -1.04 -17.82
CA PHE A 95 1.17 -0.98 -19.28
C PHE A 95 2.14 -2.00 -19.87
N VAL A 96 1.92 -2.33 -21.15
CA VAL A 96 2.87 -3.11 -21.96
C VAL A 96 3.82 -2.13 -22.62
N PRO A 97 5.14 -2.22 -22.41
CA PRO A 97 6.07 -1.28 -23.01
C PRO A 97 6.19 -1.52 -24.53
N ASP A 98 6.42 -0.46 -25.30
CA ASP A 98 6.58 -0.53 -26.76
C ASP A 98 7.97 -1.04 -27.19
N HIS A 99 8.97 -0.86 -26.34
CA HIS A 99 10.32 -1.41 -26.45
C HIS A 99 10.87 -1.78 -25.06
N GLU A 100 12.09 -2.34 -25.00
CA GLU A 100 12.76 -2.58 -23.71
C GLU A 100 13.18 -1.24 -23.10
N LEU A 101 12.50 -0.83 -22.03
CA LEU A 101 12.74 0.48 -21.38
C LEU A 101 14.01 0.44 -20.53
N GLU A 102 14.91 1.38 -20.79
CA GLU A 102 16.12 1.54 -19.97
C GLU A 102 15.79 2.09 -18.56
N GLU A 103 16.67 1.85 -17.58
CA GLU A 103 16.46 2.37 -16.21
C GLU A 103 16.27 3.90 -16.20
N ALA A 104 16.98 4.64 -17.06
CA ALA A 104 16.86 6.10 -17.15
C ALA A 104 15.47 6.54 -17.62
N GLU A 105 14.88 5.84 -18.59
CA GLU A 105 13.55 6.13 -19.11
C GLU A 105 12.47 5.80 -18.09
N LEU A 106 12.62 4.68 -17.37
CA LEU A 106 11.72 4.30 -16.28
C LEU A 106 11.78 5.30 -15.13
N GLN A 107 12.97 5.77 -14.76
CA GLN A 107 13.14 6.81 -13.74
C GLN A 107 12.47 8.13 -14.17
N GLU A 108 12.63 8.52 -15.43
CA GLU A 108 12.00 9.73 -15.96
C GLU A 108 10.47 9.60 -15.99
N LEU A 109 9.93 8.47 -16.47
CA LEU A 109 8.49 8.20 -16.44
C LEU A 109 7.95 8.30 -15.02
N VAL A 110 8.59 7.65 -14.06
CA VAL A 110 8.17 7.66 -12.65
C VAL A 110 8.24 9.08 -12.06
N ARG A 111 9.26 9.86 -12.43
CA ARG A 111 9.40 11.27 -12.06
C ARG A 111 8.26 12.12 -12.61
N LEU A 112 7.91 11.95 -13.87
CA LEU A 112 6.80 12.70 -14.49
C LEU A 112 5.45 12.34 -13.84
N LEU A 113 5.23 11.05 -13.55
CA LEU A 113 4.01 10.58 -12.89
C LEU A 113 3.89 11.10 -11.46
N ILE A 114 4.97 11.08 -10.66
CA ILE A 114 4.90 11.62 -9.29
C ILE A 114 4.69 13.14 -9.29
N ILE A 115 5.24 13.87 -10.26
CA ILE A 115 4.99 15.32 -10.42
C ILE A 115 3.50 15.55 -10.70
N LYS A 116 2.91 14.82 -11.66
CA LYS A 116 1.49 14.95 -11.97
C LYS A 116 0.59 14.62 -10.77
N PHE A 117 1.00 13.64 -9.97
CA PHE A 117 0.28 13.28 -8.76
C PHE A 117 0.37 14.39 -7.70
N ARG A 118 1.55 14.98 -7.52
CA ARG A 118 1.73 16.11 -6.60
C ARG A 118 0.98 17.36 -7.06
N GLU A 119 0.96 17.66 -8.35
CA GLU A 119 0.14 18.75 -8.92
C GLU A 119 -1.34 18.57 -8.57
N TYR A 120 -1.85 17.34 -8.71
CA TYR A 120 -3.21 17.00 -8.32
C TYR A 120 -3.46 17.20 -6.82
N LEU A 121 -2.54 16.73 -5.97
CA LEU A 121 -2.65 16.92 -4.52
C LEU A 121 -2.69 18.40 -4.15
N VAL A 122 -1.82 19.22 -4.73
CA VAL A 122 -1.80 20.67 -4.49
C VAL A 122 -3.10 21.33 -4.95
N TYR A 123 -3.60 20.97 -6.13
CA TYR A 123 -4.86 21.50 -6.67
C TYR A 123 -6.07 21.21 -5.76
N HIS A 124 -6.07 20.07 -5.08
CA HIS A 124 -7.12 19.66 -4.14
C HIS A 124 -6.80 19.97 -2.67
N GLU A 125 -5.73 20.73 -2.39
CA GLU A 125 -5.30 21.09 -1.03
C GLU A 125 -4.99 19.88 -0.12
N LEU A 126 -4.47 18.80 -0.71
CA LEU A 126 -4.15 17.55 -0.04
C LEU A 126 -2.66 17.50 0.33
N ASN A 127 -2.37 17.53 1.64
CA ASN A 127 -0.99 17.51 2.16
C ASN A 127 -0.47 16.09 2.46
N TRP A 128 -0.63 15.18 1.52
CA TRP A 128 -0.24 13.77 1.71
C TRP A 128 1.24 13.53 1.39
N LYS A 129 1.88 12.66 2.16
CA LYS A 129 3.22 12.16 1.81
C LYS A 129 3.11 11.21 0.63
N THR A 130 4.06 11.30 -0.31
CA THR A 130 4.05 10.49 -1.53
C THR A 130 5.44 10.00 -1.90
N PHE A 131 5.55 8.77 -2.39
CA PHE A 131 6.74 8.28 -3.09
C PHE A 131 6.32 7.38 -4.24
N ALA A 132 7.22 7.14 -5.20
CA ALA A 132 6.94 6.29 -6.34
C ALA A 132 8.03 5.26 -6.58
N HIS A 133 7.62 4.09 -7.06
CA HIS A 133 8.54 3.04 -7.48
C HIS A 133 7.95 2.25 -8.64
N TYR A 134 8.76 1.42 -9.27
CA TYR A 134 8.33 0.58 -10.37
C TYR A 134 8.88 -0.85 -10.26
N SER A 135 8.22 -1.77 -10.94
CA SER A 135 8.68 -3.14 -11.15
C SER A 135 8.48 -3.54 -12.61
N VAL A 136 9.48 -4.18 -13.20
CA VAL A 136 9.44 -4.67 -14.58
C VAL A 136 9.18 -6.18 -14.54
N GLY A 137 8.07 -6.60 -15.14
CA GLY A 137 7.74 -8.00 -15.40
C GLY A 137 8.25 -8.45 -16.78
N SER A 138 7.86 -9.65 -17.22
CA SER A 138 8.24 -10.17 -18.54
C SER A 138 7.66 -9.35 -19.69
N ASP A 139 6.38 -8.97 -19.57
CA ASP A 139 5.61 -8.35 -20.65
C ASP A 139 4.96 -7.02 -20.25
N TYR A 140 5.14 -6.61 -18.99
CA TYR A 140 4.46 -5.46 -18.43
C TYR A 140 5.36 -4.69 -17.47
N VAL A 141 5.12 -3.39 -17.39
CA VAL A 141 5.70 -2.49 -16.41
C VAL A 141 4.61 -2.06 -15.45
N HIS A 142 4.91 -2.11 -14.15
CA HIS A 142 4.07 -1.51 -13.13
C HIS A 142 4.78 -0.33 -12.49
N VAL A 143 4.09 0.81 -12.44
CA VAL A 143 4.47 1.94 -11.61
C VAL A 143 3.49 2.04 -10.45
N PHE A 144 3.99 2.28 -9.26
CA PHE A 144 3.22 2.44 -8.03
C PHE A 144 3.46 3.83 -7.47
N LEU A 145 2.41 4.63 -7.38
CA LEU A 145 2.40 5.90 -6.68
C LEU A 145 1.83 5.66 -5.28
N CYS A 146 2.71 5.56 -4.30
CA CYS A 146 2.35 5.34 -2.90
C CYS A 146 2.00 6.67 -2.24
N TYR A 147 0.98 6.68 -1.40
CA TYR A 147 0.60 7.86 -0.63
C TYR A 147 0.21 7.51 0.80
N ALA A 148 0.24 8.52 1.69
CA ALA A 148 -0.28 8.42 3.05
C ALA A 148 -1.37 9.47 3.23
N GLU A 149 -2.62 9.03 3.15
CA GLU A 149 -3.81 9.89 3.23
C GLU A 149 -4.17 10.19 4.69
N TRP A 150 -4.03 9.20 5.58
CA TRP A 150 -4.36 9.33 7.00
C TRP A 150 -3.17 9.08 7.91
N GLU A 151 -3.33 9.45 9.18
CA GLU A 151 -2.31 9.24 10.22
C GLU A 151 -1.94 7.75 10.38
N CYS A 152 -2.93 6.85 10.27
CA CYS A 152 -2.71 5.41 10.34
C CYS A 152 -1.89 4.86 9.16
N ASP A 153 -1.85 5.57 8.02
CA ASP A 153 -1.08 5.14 6.84
C ASP A 153 0.41 5.47 6.98
N LYS A 154 0.81 6.40 7.88
CA LYS A 154 2.19 6.88 7.98
C LYS A 154 3.19 5.77 8.27
N GLN A 155 2.98 5.00 9.34
CA GLN A 155 3.93 3.94 9.72
C GLN A 155 4.04 2.83 8.65
N PRO A 156 2.93 2.31 8.07
CA PRO A 156 3.00 1.43 6.90
C PRO A 156 3.75 2.05 5.71
N PHE A 157 3.49 3.32 5.40
CA PHE A 157 4.12 4.05 4.30
C PHE A 157 5.63 4.15 4.46
N GLU A 158 6.12 4.54 5.65
CA GLU A 158 7.55 4.63 5.94
C GLU A 158 8.23 3.25 5.85
N ASN A 159 7.56 2.20 6.35
CA ASN A 159 8.06 0.83 6.26
C ASN A 159 8.14 0.36 4.81
N ALA A 160 7.12 0.62 3.98
CA ALA A 160 7.14 0.28 2.57
C ALA A 160 8.26 1.02 1.84
N TYR A 161 8.44 2.32 2.10
CA TYR A 161 9.55 3.10 1.53
C TYR A 161 10.91 2.48 1.87
N ARG A 162 11.19 2.23 3.16
CA ARG A 162 12.45 1.62 3.63
C ARG A 162 12.70 0.25 2.99
N GLN A 163 11.65 -0.57 2.83
CA GLN A 163 11.77 -1.87 2.20
C GLN A 163 12.05 -1.76 0.70
N THR A 164 11.39 -0.85 -0.01
CA THR A 164 11.61 -0.64 -1.45
C THR A 164 13.04 -0.14 -1.72
N VAL A 165 13.56 0.77 -0.89
CA VAL A 165 14.96 1.21 -0.95
C VAL A 165 15.93 0.04 -0.73
N ARG A 166 15.68 -0.82 0.26
CA ARG A 166 16.50 -2.02 0.52
C ARG A 166 16.42 -3.04 -0.62
N GLN A 167 15.23 -3.25 -1.20
CA GLN A 167 15.02 -4.19 -2.30
C GLN A 167 15.77 -3.75 -3.57
N LYS A 168 15.78 -2.45 -3.92
CA LYS A 168 16.61 -1.93 -5.02
C LYS A 168 18.11 -2.22 -4.83
N THR A 169 18.57 -2.28 -3.58
CA THR A 169 19.98 -2.59 -3.28
C THR A 169 20.32 -4.06 -3.59
N THR A 170 19.30 -4.93 -3.71
CA THR A 170 19.46 -6.39 -3.83
C THR A 170 19.00 -6.93 -5.18
N ASP A 171 18.03 -6.28 -5.84
CA ASP A 171 17.35 -6.79 -7.03
C ASP A 171 17.44 -5.80 -8.20
N LYS A 172 17.78 -6.29 -9.41
CA LYS A 172 17.98 -5.46 -10.63
C LYS A 172 16.67 -5.22 -11.41
N SER A 173 15.57 -5.83 -11.00
CA SER A 173 14.29 -5.86 -11.74
C SER A 173 13.32 -4.72 -11.37
N GLY A 174 13.71 -3.82 -10.45
CA GLY A 174 12.87 -2.70 -10.03
C GLY A 174 13.68 -1.49 -9.58
N GLY A 175 13.05 -0.31 -9.65
CA GLY A 175 13.67 0.94 -9.25
C GLY A 175 12.75 1.81 -8.40
N ILE A 176 13.37 2.63 -7.56
CA ILE A 176 12.71 3.68 -6.77
C ILE A 176 13.23 5.02 -7.27
N LEU A 177 12.35 6.03 -7.30
CA LEU A 177 12.78 7.42 -7.35
C LEU A 177 13.13 7.82 -5.91
N ARG A 178 14.42 8.08 -5.62
CA ARG A 178 14.81 8.54 -4.29
C ARG A 178 14.26 9.93 -4.08
N ASP A 179 13.50 10.09 -3.01
CA ASP A 179 13.00 11.38 -2.57
C ASP A 179 13.90 11.85 -1.44
N ASP A 180 14.85 12.74 -1.77
CA ASP A 180 15.85 13.24 -0.82
C ASP A 180 15.22 13.96 0.39
N GLU A 181 14.06 14.58 0.20
CA GLU A 181 13.31 15.27 1.24
C GLU A 181 12.68 14.25 2.20
N LEU A 182 12.03 13.21 1.66
CA LEU A 182 11.51 12.09 2.45
C LEU A 182 12.63 11.30 3.16
N GLU A 183 13.77 11.11 2.51
CA GLU A 183 14.94 10.49 3.15
C GLU A 183 15.47 11.32 4.32
N ALA A 184 15.53 12.65 4.18
CA ALA A 184 15.98 13.54 5.25
C ALA A 184 15.02 13.49 6.45
N GLU A 185 13.71 13.54 6.21
CA GLU A 185 12.70 13.40 7.25
C GLU A 185 12.83 12.06 8.00
N LEU A 186 13.00 10.96 7.27
CA LEU A 186 13.09 9.61 7.86
C LEU A 186 14.37 9.37 8.68
N ARG A 187 15.44 10.15 8.45
CA ARG A 187 16.68 10.10 9.24
C ARG A 187 16.56 10.81 10.59
N HIS A 188 15.63 11.75 10.73
CA HIS A 188 15.40 12.50 11.98
C HIS A 188 14.43 11.83 12.96
N VAL A 189 13.79 10.71 12.56
CA VAL A 189 12.83 9.95 13.37
C VAL A 189 13.44 8.61 13.87
N ALA A 190 14.77 8.46 13.79
CA ALA A 190 15.50 7.28 14.28
C ALA A 190 15.96 7.45 15.72
#